data_AF-A0A962DXZ7-F1
#
_entry.id   AF-A0A962DXZ7-F1
#
_cell.length_a   1.000
_cell.length_b   1.000
_cell.length_c   1.000
_cell.angle_alpha   90.00
_cell.angle_beta   90.00
_cell.angle_gamma   90.00
#
_symmetry.space_group_name_H-M   'P 1'
#
loop_
_entity.id
_entity.type
_entity.pdbx_description
1 polymer ?
#
loop_
_entity_poly.entity_id
_entity_poly.type
_entity_poly.pdbx_seq_one_letter_code
_entity_poly.pdbx_strand_id
1 'polypeptide(L)'
;DSCFTNTLIRFQANQDILRSEYALLVFRHHMHSGRYVTEGKITTNIAHLGAGRFASVEFPLPPLDEQEEIVRRASALMDRSQRLESRVQALAIFARKATSAVLASAFRGELVPQDPNDEPASVLLQRIADQRAASAPAPKTRKPRAARLTNA
;
A
#
# COMPACT_ATOMS: atom_id res chain seq x y z
N ASP A 1 -10.20 32.45 5.31
CA ASP A 1 -9.09 32.78 4.40
C ASP A 1 -8.18 31.60 4.19
N SER A 2 -7.77 31.37 2.95
CA SER A 2 -6.73 30.41 2.59
C SER A 2 -5.67 31.15 1.79
N CYS A 3 -4.41 31.08 2.21
CA CYS A 3 -3.28 31.69 1.50
C CYS A 3 -2.64 30.65 0.57
N PHE A 4 -2.47 31.00 -0.70
CA PHE A 4 -1.85 30.14 -1.71
C PHE A 4 -0.50 30.71 -2.15
N THR A 5 0.43 29.82 -2.50
CA THR A 5 1.72 30.22 -3.08
C THR A 5 1.53 30.75 -4.51
N ASN A 6 2.46 31.58 -4.98
CA ASN A 6 2.45 32.14 -6.35
C ASN A 6 2.64 31.09 -7.47
N THR A 7 2.74 29.81 -7.10
CA THR A 7 2.88 28.66 -8.01
C THR A 7 1.54 28.01 -8.37
N LEU A 8 0.45 28.41 -7.71
CA LEU A 8 -0.89 27.86 -7.94
C LEU A 8 -1.73 28.82 -8.79
N ILE A 9 -2.41 28.27 -9.78
CA ILE A 9 -3.42 28.99 -10.54
C ILE A 9 -4.78 28.70 -9.90
N ARG A 10 -5.49 29.76 -9.50
CA ARG A 10 -6.88 29.65 -9.06
C ARG A 10 -7.79 29.78 -10.28
N PHE A 11 -8.58 28.75 -10.54
CA PHE A 11 -9.65 28.78 -11.51
C PHE A 11 -10.98 29.05 -10.81
N GLN A 12 -11.77 30.00 -11.33
CA GLN A 12 -13.12 30.28 -10.86
C GLN A 12 -14.06 30.28 -12.05
N ALA A 13 -14.94 29.28 -12.12
CA ALA A 13 -15.94 29.18 -13.16
C ALA A 13 -17.06 30.20 -12.95
N ASN A 14 -17.49 30.85 -14.04
CA ASN A 14 -18.78 31.51 -14.07
C ASN A 14 -19.88 30.44 -14.14
N GLN A 15 -20.70 30.36 -13.09
CA GLN A 15 -21.72 29.33 -12.93
C GLN A 15 -22.86 29.44 -13.94
N ASP A 16 -23.01 30.58 -14.63
CA ASP A 16 -24.02 30.75 -15.66
C ASP A 16 -23.69 30.00 -16.95
N ILE A 17 -22.42 29.60 -17.13
CA ILE A 17 -21.93 28.98 -18.37
C ILE A 17 -21.16 27.69 -18.14
N LEU A 18 -20.64 27.47 -16.94
CA LEU A 18 -19.72 26.37 -16.66
C LEU A 18 -19.92 25.81 -15.25
N ARG A 19 -20.19 24.51 -15.18
CA ARG A 19 -20.18 23.75 -13.92
C ARG A 19 -18.75 23.47 -13.48
N SER A 20 -18.46 23.74 -12.21
CA SER A 20 -17.12 23.58 -11.64
C SER A 20 -16.63 22.12 -11.69
N GLU A 21 -17.54 21.17 -11.50
CA GLU A 21 -17.29 19.74 -11.55
C GLU A 21 -16.94 19.28 -12.96
N TYR A 22 -17.61 19.83 -13.97
CA TYR A 22 -17.30 19.57 -15.37
C TYR A 22 -15.92 20.11 -15.72
N ALA A 23 -15.60 21.34 -15.30
CA ALA A 23 -14.28 21.91 -15.50
C ALA A 23 -13.17 21.04 -14.88
N LEU A 24 -13.40 20.51 -13.67
CA LEU A 24 -12.47 19.58 -13.03
C LEU A 24 -12.27 18.30 -13.85
N LEU A 25 -13.33 17.74 -14.46
CA LEU A 25 -13.22 16.56 -15.33
C LEU A 25 -12.38 16.86 -16.57
N VAL A 26 -12.60 18.00 -17.23
CA VAL A 26 -11.81 18.44 -18.39
C VAL A 26 -10.34 18.64 -18.00
N PHE A 27 -10.07 19.29 -16.87
CA PHE A 27 -8.70 19.50 -16.40
C PHE A 27 -8.00 18.18 -16.08
N ARG A 28 -8.68 17.24 -15.44
CA ARG A 28 -8.14 15.90 -15.21
C ARG A 28 -7.88 15.17 -16.53
N HIS A 29 -8.78 15.26 -17.49
CA HIS A 29 -8.57 14.69 -18.81
C HIS A 29 -7.30 15.24 -19.48
N HIS A 30 -7.14 16.57 -19.53
CA HIS A 30 -5.96 17.23 -20.09
C HIS A 30 -4.66 16.90 -19.34
N MET A 31 -4.73 16.70 -18.03
CA MET A 31 -3.59 16.24 -17.24
C MET A 31 -3.21 14.80 -17.62
N HIS A 32 -4.18 13.88 -17.71
CA HIS A 32 -3.93 12.47 -18.01
C HIS A 32 -3.60 12.20 -19.48
N SER A 33 -4.09 13.03 -20.41
CA SER A 33 -3.75 12.95 -21.83
C SER A 33 -2.38 13.57 -22.15
N GLY A 34 -1.73 14.21 -21.18
CA GLY A 34 -0.44 14.87 -21.35
C GLY A 34 -0.54 16.26 -22.00
N ARG A 35 -1.75 16.77 -22.27
CA ARG A 35 -1.97 18.09 -22.90
C ARG A 35 -1.24 19.22 -22.17
N TYR A 36 -1.30 19.22 -20.84
CA TYR A 36 -0.60 20.23 -20.02
C TYR A 36 0.92 20.09 -20.04
N VAL A 37 1.43 18.88 -20.21
CA VAL A 37 2.87 18.62 -20.33
C VAL A 37 3.38 19.19 -21.65
N THR A 38 2.60 19.04 -22.74
CA THR A 38 2.94 19.60 -24.05
C THR A 38 3.00 21.14 -24.04
N GLU A 39 2.14 21.80 -23.27
CA GLU A 39 2.10 23.27 -23.16
C GLU A 39 3.08 23.85 -22.14
N GLY A 40 3.49 23.03 -21.17
CA GLY A 40 4.53 23.36 -20.22
C GLY A 40 5.89 23.52 -20.92
N LYS A 41 6.66 24.55 -20.55
CA LYS A 41 8.11 24.58 -20.89
C LYS A 41 8.91 24.11 -19.68
N ILE A 42 9.86 23.22 -19.93
CA ILE A 42 10.97 22.97 -19.02
C ILE A 42 12.02 24.03 -19.30
N THR A 43 12.33 24.88 -18.33
CA THR A 43 13.43 25.84 -18.44
C THR A 43 14.69 25.30 -17.77
N THR A 44 14.63 24.89 -16.51
CA THR A 44 15.84 24.45 -15.77
C THR A 44 15.64 23.32 -14.75
N ASN A 45 14.52 23.22 -14.01
CA ASN A 45 14.31 22.13 -13.03
C ASN A 45 12.85 21.63 -12.89
N ILE A 46 11.84 22.48 -13.10
CA ILE A 46 10.42 22.11 -13.02
C ILE A 46 9.69 22.74 -14.20
N ALA A 47 8.81 21.99 -14.88
CA ALA A 47 7.93 22.53 -15.89
C ALA A 47 6.85 23.41 -15.25
N HIS A 48 6.71 24.67 -15.69
CA HIS A 48 5.66 25.57 -15.22
C HIS A 48 4.65 25.86 -16.33
N LEU A 49 3.36 25.64 -16.06
CA LEU A 49 2.27 26.09 -16.91
C LEU A 49 1.74 27.42 -16.35
N GLY A 50 2.20 28.54 -16.92
CA GLY A 50 1.74 29.87 -16.52
C GLY A 50 0.31 30.18 -16.99
N ALA A 51 -0.36 31.13 -16.34
CA ALA A 51 -1.76 31.47 -16.60
C ALA A 51 -2.07 31.79 -18.07
N GLY A 52 -1.19 32.52 -18.76
CA GLY A 52 -1.39 32.85 -20.18
C GLY A 52 -1.41 31.62 -21.10
N ARG A 53 -0.56 30.62 -20.83
CA ARG A 53 -0.56 29.36 -21.59
C ARG A 53 -1.68 28.42 -21.16
N PHE A 54 -2.02 28.43 -19.88
CA PHE A 54 -3.19 27.71 -19.40
C PHE A 54 -4.46 28.20 -20.12
N ALA A 55 -4.60 29.52 -20.30
CA ALA A 55 -5.72 30.12 -21.02
C ALA A 55 -5.74 29.81 -22.53
N SER A 56 -4.61 29.44 -23.15
CA SER A 56 -4.57 29.02 -24.55
C SER A 56 -4.87 27.53 -24.77
N VAL A 57 -5.00 26.74 -23.69
CA VAL A 57 -5.44 25.34 -23.81
C VAL A 57 -6.90 25.32 -24.24
N GLU A 58 -7.21 24.54 -25.26
CA GLU A 58 -8.58 24.34 -25.71
C GLU A 58 -9.46 23.81 -24.58
N PHE A 59 -10.67 24.36 -24.47
CA PHE A 59 -11.61 23.97 -23.44
C PHE A 59 -12.98 23.70 -24.08
N PRO A 60 -13.46 22.43 -24.09
CA PRO A 60 -14.79 22.12 -24.59
C PRO A 60 -15.84 22.76 -23.69
N LEU A 61 -16.80 23.45 -24.30
CA LEU A 61 -17.88 24.13 -23.58
C LEU A 61 -19.24 23.73 -24.16
N PRO A 62 -19.74 22.52 -23.85
CA PRO A 62 -21.07 22.10 -24.25
C PRO A 62 -22.15 22.85 -23.45
N PRO A 63 -23.45 22.76 -23.84
CA PRO A 63 -24.57 23.27 -23.06
C PRO A 63 -24.59 22.74 -21.60
N LEU A 64 -25.19 23.51 -20.69
CA LEU A 64 -25.17 23.21 -19.24
C LEU A 64 -25.78 21.85 -18.88
N ASP A 65 -26.85 21.45 -19.56
CA ASP A 65 -27.51 20.15 -19.38
C ASP A 65 -26.58 18.99 -19.78
N GLU A 66 -25.82 19.15 -20.86
CA GLU A 66 -24.81 18.17 -21.27
C GLU A 66 -23.63 18.13 -20.27
N GLN A 67 -23.18 19.28 -19.75
CA GLN A 67 -22.15 19.32 -18.69
C GLN A 67 -22.63 18.55 -17.44
N GLU A 68 -23.86 18.77 -17.00
CA GLU A 68 -24.46 18.10 -15.85
C GLU A 68 -24.60 16.60 -16.06
N GLU A 69 -25.04 16.16 -17.25
CA GLU A 69 -25.16 14.72 -17.56
C GLU A 69 -23.79 14.04 -17.62
N ILE A 70 -22.77 14.70 -18.18
CA ILE A 70 -21.40 14.20 -18.18
C ILE A 70 -20.89 14.03 -16.74
N VAL A 71 -21.08 15.04 -15.89
CA VAL A 71 -20.69 15.00 -14.48
C VAL A 71 -21.40 13.85 -13.77
N ARG A 72 -22.72 13.71 -13.95
CA ARG A 72 -23.51 12.65 -13.33
C ARG A 72 -22.99 11.25 -13.69
N ARG A 73 -22.69 11.01 -14.97
CA ARG A 73 -22.14 9.73 -15.44
C ARG A 73 -20.74 9.47 -14.90
N ALA A 74 -19.87 10.48 -14.94
CA ALA A 74 -18.50 10.37 -14.44
C ALA A 74 -18.48 10.05 -12.94
N SER A 75 -19.27 10.77 -12.14
CA SER A 75 -19.40 10.51 -10.69
C SER A 75 -19.91 9.11 -10.42
N ALA A 76 -20.95 8.64 -11.13
CA ALA A 76 -21.46 7.28 -10.95
C ALA A 76 -20.41 6.19 -11.25
N LEU A 77 -19.54 6.42 -12.24
CA LEU A 77 -18.42 5.52 -12.55
C LEU A 77 -17.33 5.55 -11.47
N MET A 78 -16.96 6.74 -10.99
CA MET A 78 -15.98 6.90 -9.91
C MET A 78 -16.46 6.22 -8.63
N ASP A 79 -17.73 6.38 -8.27
CA ASP A 79 -18.33 5.72 -7.10
C ASP A 79 -18.30 4.20 -7.24
N ARG A 80 -18.54 3.69 -8.46
CA ARG A 80 -18.45 2.26 -8.73
C ARG A 80 -17.01 1.76 -8.60
N SER A 81 -16.02 2.52 -9.09
CA SER A 81 -14.60 2.20 -8.93
C SER A 81 -14.22 2.12 -7.45
N GLN A 82 -14.59 3.14 -6.67
CA GLN A 82 -14.28 3.20 -5.25
C GLN A 82 -14.92 2.03 -4.47
N ARG A 83 -16.16 1.64 -4.81
CA ARG A 83 -16.79 0.44 -4.24
C ARG A 83 -16.04 -0.84 -4.59
N LEU A 84 -15.55 -0.98 -5.83
CA LEU A 84 -14.77 -2.15 -6.25
C LEU A 84 -13.41 -2.21 -5.54
N GLU A 85 -12.69 -1.11 -5.50
CA GLU A 85 -11.40 -0.99 -4.79
C GLU A 85 -11.53 -1.37 -3.32
N SER A 86 -12.57 -0.86 -2.64
CA SER A 86 -12.85 -1.18 -1.24
C SER A 86 -13.12 -2.67 -1.04
N ARG A 87 -13.86 -3.31 -1.96
CA ARG A 87 -14.12 -4.76 -1.91
C ARG A 87 -12.86 -5.57 -2.12
N VAL A 88 -12.02 -5.20 -3.08
CA VAL A 88 -10.74 -5.86 -3.34
C VAL A 88 -9.83 -5.77 -2.11
N GLN A 89 -9.75 -4.60 -1.48
CA GLN A 89 -8.97 -4.41 -0.27
C GLN A 89 -9.47 -5.28 0.89
N ALA A 90 -10.80 -5.34 1.10
CA ALA A 90 -11.40 -6.19 2.12
C ALA A 90 -11.11 -7.68 1.88
N LEU A 91 -11.23 -8.15 0.64
CA LEU A 91 -10.91 -9.53 0.26
C LEU A 91 -9.43 -9.86 0.46
N ALA A 92 -8.53 -8.93 0.13
CA ALA A 92 -7.10 -9.12 0.34
C ALA A 92 -6.76 -9.26 1.84
N ILE A 93 -7.38 -8.45 2.70
CA ILE A 93 -7.23 -8.57 4.16
C ILE A 93 -7.76 -9.91 4.65
N PHE A 94 -8.96 -10.31 4.19
CA PHE A 94 -9.57 -11.57 4.57
C PHE A 94 -8.71 -12.78 4.14
N ALA A 95 -8.23 -12.80 2.89
CA ALA A 95 -7.38 -13.87 2.39
C ALA A 95 -6.11 -14.05 3.24
N ARG A 96 -5.44 -12.95 3.61
CA ARG A 96 -4.26 -13.01 4.50
C ARG A 96 -4.59 -13.61 5.87
N LYS A 97 -5.74 -13.24 6.45
CA LYS A 97 -6.21 -13.81 7.73
C LYS A 97 -6.53 -15.30 7.59
N ALA A 98 -7.23 -15.70 6.52
CA ALA A 98 -7.56 -17.09 6.27
C ALA A 98 -6.29 -17.95 6.13
N THR A 99 -5.29 -17.49 5.35
CA THR A 99 -3.99 -18.17 5.24
C THR A 99 -3.31 -18.30 6.59
N SER A 100 -3.28 -17.24 7.40
CA SER A 100 -2.68 -17.30 8.74
C SER A 100 -3.41 -18.29 9.66
N ALA A 101 -4.75 -18.35 9.59
CA ALA A 101 -5.54 -19.28 10.39
C ALA A 101 -5.31 -20.73 9.97
N VAL A 102 -5.24 -21.01 8.67
CA VAL A 102 -4.91 -22.34 8.13
C VAL A 102 -3.51 -22.76 8.57
N LEU A 103 -2.50 -21.90 8.42
CA LEU A 103 -1.15 -22.19 8.88
C LEU A 103 -1.08 -22.45 10.38
N ALA A 104 -1.77 -21.64 11.18
CA ALA A 104 -1.81 -21.83 12.63
C ALA A 104 -2.46 -23.19 13.00
N SER A 105 -3.52 -23.58 12.30
CA SER A 105 -4.19 -24.88 12.49
C SER A 105 -3.30 -26.04 12.03
N ALA A 106 -2.54 -25.85 10.93
CA ALA A 106 -1.55 -26.82 10.46
C ALA A 106 -0.45 -27.06 11.50
N PHE A 107 0.11 -26.00 12.09
CA PHE A 107 1.13 -26.12 13.12
C PHE A 107 0.62 -26.73 14.43
N ARG A 108 -0.68 -26.61 14.74
CA ARG A 108 -1.31 -27.32 15.87
C ARG A 108 -1.68 -28.77 15.55
N GLY A 109 -1.52 -29.22 14.30
CA GLY A 109 -1.91 -30.56 13.87
C GLY A 109 -3.40 -30.74 13.63
N GLU A 110 -4.22 -29.68 13.72
CA GLU A 110 -5.69 -29.75 13.69
C GLU A 110 -6.26 -30.02 12.28
N LEU A 111 -5.42 -30.01 11.24
CA LEU A 111 -5.86 -30.22 9.85
C LEU A 111 -6.02 -31.70 9.47
N VAL A 112 -5.65 -32.62 10.35
CA VAL A 112 -5.75 -34.08 10.14
C VAL A 112 -6.40 -34.71 11.37
N PRO A 113 -7.27 -35.74 11.21
CA PRO A 113 -7.80 -36.49 12.34
C PRO A 113 -6.68 -37.02 13.22
N GLN A 114 -6.78 -36.80 14.53
CA GLN A 114 -5.80 -37.28 15.50
C GLN A 114 -6.14 -38.72 15.89
N ASP A 115 -5.16 -39.64 15.87
CA ASP A 115 -5.36 -40.99 16.38
C ASP A 115 -5.22 -40.96 17.91
N PRO A 116 -6.23 -41.40 18.69
CA PRO A 116 -6.11 -41.50 20.15
C PRO A 116 -4.96 -42.39 20.63
N ASN A 117 -4.44 -43.26 19.77
CA ASN A 117 -3.30 -44.13 20.05
C ASN A 117 -1.95 -43.51 19.66
N ASP A 118 -1.92 -42.31 19.07
CA ASP A 118 -0.68 -41.61 18.77
C ASP A 118 0.11 -41.36 20.06
N GLU A 119 1.42 -41.55 19.99
CA GLU A 119 2.25 -41.26 21.17
C GLU A 119 2.22 -39.75 21.49
N PRO A 120 2.16 -39.37 22.78
CA PRO A 120 2.22 -37.98 23.14
C PRO A 120 3.62 -37.42 22.84
N ALA A 121 3.68 -36.20 22.29
CA ALA A 121 4.92 -35.55 21.88
C ALA A 121 5.98 -35.44 23.00
N SER A 122 5.56 -35.45 24.27
CA SER A 122 6.46 -35.48 25.44
C SER A 122 7.39 -36.69 25.44
N VAL A 123 6.91 -37.86 24.99
CA VAL A 123 7.69 -39.11 24.96
C VAL A 123 8.77 -39.04 23.90
N LEU A 124 8.46 -38.50 22.71
CA LEU A 124 9.45 -38.24 21.67
C LEU A 124 10.51 -37.22 22.14
N LEU A 125 10.08 -36.12 22.77
CA LEU A 125 10.98 -35.09 23.28
C LEU A 125 11.94 -35.64 24.34
N GLN A 126 11.46 -36.50 25.23
CA GLN A 126 12.31 -37.17 26.21
C GLN A 126 13.36 -38.04 25.52
N ARG A 127 12.98 -38.86 24.53
CA ARG A 127 13.94 -39.67 23.75
C ARG A 127 14.99 -38.82 23.04
N ILE A 128 14.60 -37.68 22.46
CA ILE A 128 15.53 -36.74 21.80
C ILE A 128 16.48 -36.12 22.84
N ALA A 129 15.98 -35.74 24.02
CA ALA A 129 16.80 -35.19 25.09
C ALA A 129 17.83 -36.21 25.60
N ASP A 130 17.39 -37.45 25.81
CA ASP A 130 18.26 -38.56 26.25
C ASP A 130 19.32 -38.89 25.18
N GLN A 131 18.93 -38.93 23.91
CA GLN A 131 19.87 -39.12 22.79
C GLN A 131 20.89 -37.98 22.70
N ARG A 132 20.47 -36.72 22.87
CA ARG A 132 21.38 -35.55 22.86
C ARG A 132 22.32 -35.56 24.06
N ALA A 133 21.85 -35.96 25.23
CA ALA A 133 22.69 -36.12 26.42
C ALA A 133 23.74 -37.23 26.21
N ALA A 134 23.35 -38.36 25.59
CA ALA A 134 24.26 -39.46 25.30
C ALA A 134 25.30 -39.14 24.20
N SER A 135 24.97 -38.20 23.29
CA SER A 135 25.84 -37.77 22.19
C SER A 135 26.58 -36.45 22.45
N ALA A 136 26.46 -35.88 23.66
CA ALA A 136 27.22 -34.70 24.04
C ALA A 136 28.72 -35.03 24.15
N PRO A 137 29.61 -34.27 23.47
CA PRO A 137 31.05 -34.51 23.57
C PRO A 137 31.55 -34.21 24.98
N ALA A 138 32.46 -35.06 25.49
CA ALA A 138 33.00 -34.94 26.83
C ALA A 138 33.61 -33.54 27.10
N PRO A 139 33.40 -32.95 28.29
CA PRO A 139 33.94 -31.64 28.62
C PRO A 139 35.47 -31.70 28.54
N LYS A 140 36.07 -30.89 27.65
CA LYS A 140 37.52 -30.74 27.56
C LYS A 140 38.04 -30.17 28.88
N THR A 141 38.63 -31.00 29.72
CA THR A 141 39.32 -30.58 30.95
C THR A 141 40.44 -29.61 30.59
N ARG A 142 40.25 -28.31 30.87
CA ARG A 142 41.33 -27.32 30.83
C ARG A 142 42.21 -27.51 32.06
N LYS A 143 43.48 -27.90 31.85
CA LYS A 143 44.49 -27.94 32.93
C LYS A 143 44.60 -26.54 33.57
N PRO A 144 44.60 -26.42 34.91
CA PRO A 144 44.79 -25.13 35.57
C PRO A 144 46.21 -24.63 35.30
N ARG A 145 46.32 -23.36 34.91
CA ARG A 145 47.61 -22.66 34.73
C ARG A 145 48.14 -22.29 36.12
N ALA A 146 49.34 -22.77 36.45
CA ALA A 146 50.00 -22.49 37.72
C ALA A 146 50.10 -20.97 37.96
N ALA A 147 49.62 -20.53 39.13
CA ALA A 147 49.71 -19.13 39.56
C ALA A 147 51.17 -18.77 39.86
N ARG A 148 51.66 -17.70 39.24
CA ARG A 148 53.00 -17.14 39.50
C ARG A 148 52.92 -16.31 40.78
N LEU A 149 53.58 -16.79 41.85
CA LEU A 149 53.82 -16.00 43.06
C LEU A 149 54.72 -14.80 42.70
N THR A 150 54.25 -13.60 43.00
CA THR A 150 55.10 -12.40 43.11
C THR A 150 54.95 -11.87 44.52
N ASN A 151 56.02 -11.99 45.30
CA ASN A 151 56.17 -11.36 46.60
C ASN A 151 56.46 -9.85 46.44
N ALA A 152 55.99 -9.11 47.44
CA ALA A 152 56.32 -7.76 47.93
C ALA A 152 57.28 -6.88 47.12
#